data_AF-L1IDI3-F1
#
_entry.id   AF-L1IDI3-F1
#
_cell.length_a   1.000
_cell.length_b   1.000
_cell.length_c   1.000
_cell.angle_alpha   90.00
_cell.angle_beta   90.00
_cell.angle_gamma   90.00
#
_symmetry.space_group_name_H-M   'P 1'
#
loop_
_entity.id
_entity.type
_entity.pdbx_description
1 polymer ?
#
loop_
_entity_poly.entity_id
_entity_poly.type
_entity_poly.pdbx_seq_one_letter_code
_entity_poly.pdbx_strand_id
1 'polypeptide(L)'
;DMVNVRCCVPGCSSLAAFGYEGGVLQACSLHQLDGHVLLRSKRRSDHPKGRCARVGCNLTAAYGSRFTRTRRHCHLHKTDDEVSLYARK
;
A
#
# COMPACT_ATOMS: atom_id res chain seq x y z
N ASP A 1 6.82 -9.42 -9.75
CA ASP A 1 5.88 -10.54 -9.65
C ASP A 1 5.10 -10.44 -8.34
N MET A 2 3.77 -10.57 -8.34
CA MET A 2 2.98 -10.58 -7.09
C MET A 2 2.54 -12.01 -6.83
N VAL A 3 3.30 -12.73 -6.01
CA VAL A 3 2.97 -14.10 -5.64
C VAL A 3 1.77 -14.07 -4.68
N ASN A 4 0.61 -14.56 -5.14
CA ASN A 4 -0.56 -14.76 -4.30
C ASN A 4 -0.44 -16.13 -3.60
N VAL A 5 0.02 -16.11 -2.35
CA VAL A 5 0.14 -17.31 -1.52
C VAL A 5 -1.14 -17.50 -0.71
N ARG A 6 -1.62 -18.74 -0.58
CA ARG A 6 -2.77 -19.09 0.27
C ARG A 6 -2.32 -19.41 1.68
N CYS A 7 -3.24 -19.30 2.63
CA CYS A 7 -3.00 -19.70 4.01
C CYS A 7 -2.57 -21.18 4.09
N CYS A 8 -1.62 -21.50 4.97
CA CYS A 8 -1.13 -22.85 5.21
C CYS A 8 -2.15 -23.78 5.88
N VAL A 9 -3.19 -23.21 6.50
CA VAL A 9 -4.26 -23.97 7.16
C VAL A 9 -5.13 -24.69 6.13
N PRO A 10 -5.25 -26.03 6.20
CA PRO A 10 -6.07 -26.80 5.27
C PRO A 10 -7.55 -26.39 5.38
N GLY A 11 -8.19 -26.14 4.23
CA GLY A 11 -9.57 -25.65 4.16
C GLY A 11 -9.70 -24.11 4.23
N CYS A 12 -8.62 -23.38 4.48
CA CYS A 12 -8.65 -21.92 4.43
C CYS A 12 -8.47 -21.41 2.99
N SER A 13 -9.47 -20.70 2.48
CA SER A 13 -9.43 -20.05 1.16
C SER A 13 -8.83 -18.63 1.18
N SER A 14 -8.46 -18.13 2.36
CA SER A 14 -7.90 -16.79 2.53
C SER A 14 -6.46 -16.70 2.02
N LEU A 15 -6.08 -15.50 1.56
CA LEU A 15 -4.71 -15.20 1.17
C LEU A 15 -3.80 -15.06 2.40
N ALA A 16 -2.60 -15.61 2.29
CA ALA A 16 -1.56 -15.40 3.27
C ALA A 16 -1.05 -13.95 3.21
N ALA A 17 -0.94 -13.33 4.37
CA ALA A 17 -0.46 -11.96 4.58
C ALA A 17 0.69 -11.91 5.61
N PHE A 18 0.80 -12.93 6.46
CA PHE A 18 1.70 -13.01 7.59
C PHE A 18 2.70 -14.16 7.43
N GLY A 19 3.90 -13.99 7.97
CA GLY A 19 4.96 -15.00 8.00
C GLY A 19 6.14 -14.50 8.85
N TYR A 20 7.19 -15.30 8.98
CA TYR A 20 8.38 -14.89 9.73
C TYR A 20 9.15 -13.77 9.03
N GLU A 21 9.84 -12.92 9.81
CA GLU A 21 10.67 -11.83 9.29
C GLU A 21 11.68 -12.36 8.25
N GLY A 22 11.73 -11.74 7.07
CA GLY A 22 12.59 -12.18 5.95
C GLY A 22 12.14 -13.46 5.23
N GLY A 23 11.04 -14.09 5.67
CA GLY A 23 10.50 -15.31 5.11
C GLY A 23 9.43 -15.11 4.03
N VAL A 24 8.65 -16.17 3.79
CA VAL A 24 7.52 -16.19 2.85
C VAL A 24 6.19 -16.01 3.58
N LEU A 25 5.16 -15.61 2.83
CA LEU A 25 3.78 -15.55 3.32
C LEU A 25 3.29 -16.98 3.65
N GLN A 26 2.84 -17.21 4.88
CA GLN A 26 2.40 -18.53 5.35
C GLN A 26 0.97 -18.52 5.90
N ALA A 27 0.57 -17.47 6.60
CA ALA A 27 -0.69 -17.40 7.32
C ALA A 27 -1.55 -16.21 6.87
N CYS A 28 -2.88 -16.38 6.94
CA CYS A 28 -3.81 -15.25 6.83
C CYS A 28 -3.95 -14.50 8.18
N SER A 29 -4.69 -13.40 8.20
CA SER A 29 -4.95 -12.61 9.42
C SER A 29 -5.69 -13.36 10.52
N LEU A 30 -6.41 -14.43 10.17
CA LEU A 30 -7.16 -15.25 11.13
C LEU A 30 -6.35 -16.42 11.69
N HIS A 31 -5.30 -16.83 10.99
CA HIS A 31 -4.46 -17.98 11.33
C HIS A 31 -3.02 -17.57 11.59
N GLN A 32 -2.81 -16.33 12.05
CA GLN A 32 -1.48 -15.82 12.38
C GLN A 32 -0.88 -16.66 13.53
N LEU A 33 0.35 -17.13 13.36
CA LEU A 33 1.10 -17.82 14.41
C LEU A 33 1.90 -16.80 15.22
N ASP A 34 2.23 -17.17 16.47
CA ASP A 34 3.16 -16.40 17.30
C ASP A 34 4.50 -16.17 16.58
N GLY A 35 4.98 -14.92 16.59
CA GLY A 35 6.19 -14.52 15.88
C GLY A 35 6.03 -14.23 14.39
N HIS A 36 4.83 -14.42 13.81
CA HIS A 36 4.58 -13.95 12.45
C HIS A 36 4.42 -12.44 12.40
N VAL A 37 5.12 -11.81 11.45
CA VAL A 37 4.95 -10.40 11.08
C VAL A 37 4.13 -10.27 9.79
N LEU A 38 3.55 -9.10 9.59
CA LEU A 38 2.88 -8.77 8.34
C LEU A 38 3.92 -8.51 7.25
N LEU A 39 4.26 -9.55 6.47
CA LEU A 39 5.16 -9.43 5.31
C LEU A 39 4.48 -8.71 4.14
N ARG A 40 3.14 -8.70 4.11
CA ARG A 40 2.35 -8.02 3.08
C ARG A 40 2.15 -6.53 3.39
N SER A 41 3.24 -5.80 3.59
CA SER A 41 3.24 -4.35 3.78
C SER A 41 4.63 -3.82 3.43
N LYS A 42 4.83 -3.15 2.28
CA LYS A 42 4.28 -1.83 2.01
C LYS A 42 3.87 -1.68 0.55
N ARG A 43 2.58 -1.82 0.24
CA ARG A 43 2.05 -1.15 -0.96
C ARG A 43 1.91 0.34 -0.65
N ARG A 44 3.02 1.03 -0.99
CA ARG A 44 3.15 2.47 -1.23
C ARG A 44 3.19 3.30 0.05
N SER A 45 4.42 3.65 0.42
CA SER A 45 4.80 4.95 0.98
C SER A 45 4.15 5.32 2.31
N ASP A 46 4.98 5.70 3.29
CA ASP A 46 4.64 6.36 4.56
C ASP A 46 3.75 7.62 4.46
N HIS A 47 3.22 7.96 3.28
CA HIS A 47 2.28 9.05 3.11
C HIS A 47 0.84 8.55 3.28
N PRO A 48 0.02 9.13 4.18
CA PRO A 48 -1.38 8.74 4.34
C PRO A 48 -2.06 8.83 2.98
N LYS A 49 -2.45 7.65 2.48
CA LYS A 49 -2.98 7.46 1.13
C LYS A 49 -4.17 8.40 0.93
N GLY A 50 -3.92 9.49 0.20
CA GLY A 50 -4.98 10.41 -0.22
C GLY A 50 -5.19 11.64 0.65
N ARG A 51 -4.19 12.19 1.34
CA ARG A 51 -4.26 13.59 1.81
C ARG A 51 -3.14 14.43 1.22
N CYS A 52 -3.47 15.67 0.88
CA CYS A 52 -2.49 16.66 0.44
C CYS A 52 -1.41 16.85 1.52
N ALA A 53 -0.15 16.93 1.11
CA ALA A 53 0.98 17.16 2.01
C ALA A 53 0.99 18.58 2.62
N ARG A 54 0.09 19.47 2.19
CA ARG A 54 -0.02 20.83 2.69
C ARG A 54 -0.68 20.82 4.07
N VAL A 55 -0.02 21.41 5.06
CA VAL A 55 -0.54 21.59 6.42
C VAL A 55 -1.90 22.30 6.36
N GLY A 56 -2.91 21.75 7.03
CA GLY A 56 -4.28 22.29 7.03
C GLY A 56 -5.11 21.96 5.80
N CYS A 57 -4.58 21.21 4.82
CA CYS A 57 -5.34 20.82 3.64
C CYS A 57 -6.01 19.44 3.82
N ASN A 58 -7.34 19.44 3.85
CA ASN A 58 -8.15 18.21 3.93
C ASN A 58 -8.47 17.60 2.56
N LEU A 59 -7.89 18.12 1.48
CA LEU A 59 -8.14 17.64 0.13
C LEU A 59 -7.33 16.38 -0.19
N THR A 60 -7.89 15.55 -1.08
CA THR A 60 -7.25 14.32 -1.53
C THR A 60 -6.02 14.59 -2.40
N ALA A 61 -4.90 13.95 -2.08
CA ALA A 61 -3.71 13.98 -2.93
C ALA A 61 -3.97 13.21 -4.24
N ALA A 62 -3.83 13.93 -5.34
CA ALA A 62 -4.17 13.54 -6.71
C ALA A 62 -2.99 13.70 -7.66
N TYR A 63 -2.14 14.68 -7.38
CA TYR A 63 -0.98 15.09 -8.15
C TYR A 63 0.29 14.61 -7.49
N GLY A 64 1.29 14.30 -8.30
CA GLY A 64 2.59 13.86 -7.83
C GLY A 64 3.55 13.56 -8.97
N SER A 65 4.77 13.17 -8.61
CA SER A 65 5.80 12.91 -9.59
C SER A 65 5.49 11.66 -10.42
N ARG A 66 5.64 11.80 -11.75
CA ARG A 66 5.51 10.68 -12.71
C ARG A 66 6.52 9.57 -12.47
N PHE A 67 7.70 9.93 -11.93
CA PHE A 67 8.81 9.00 -11.69
C PHE A 67 8.54 8.10 -10.49
N THR A 68 8.16 8.70 -9.36
CA THR A 68 7.89 7.96 -8.12
C THR A 68 6.49 7.36 -8.07
N ARG A 69 5.57 7.83 -8.94
CA ARG A 69 4.15 7.49 -8.94
C ARG A 69 3.50 7.68 -7.56
N THR A 70 4.03 8.58 -6.73
CA THR A 70 3.48 8.91 -5.42
C THR A 70 2.67 10.19 -5.51
N ARG A 71 1.43 10.16 -5.03
CA ARG A 71 0.57 11.35 -4.94
C ARG A 71 0.88 12.08 -3.64
N ARG A 72 1.27 13.35 -3.74
CA ARG A 72 1.62 14.18 -2.59
C ARG A 72 0.71 15.40 -2.46
N HIS A 73 0.26 15.97 -3.58
CA HIS A 73 -0.51 17.21 -3.57
C HIS A 73 -1.90 17.05 -4.17
N CYS A 74 -2.83 17.92 -3.76
CA CYS A 74 -4.14 18.06 -4.39
C CYS A 74 -4.06 18.94 -5.64
N HIS A 75 -5.18 19.11 -6.34
CA HIS A 75 -5.25 19.96 -7.54
C HIS A 75 -4.91 21.43 -7.29
N LEU A 76 -5.05 21.92 -6.05
CA LEU A 76 -4.73 23.30 -5.65
C LEU A 76 -3.26 23.50 -5.26
N HIS A 77 -2.57 22.43 -4.84
CA HIS A 77 -1.21 22.50 -4.31
C HIS A 77 -0.21 21.74 -5.18
N LYS A 78 -0.56 21.43 -6.44
CA LYS A 78 0.33 20.77 -7.39
C LYS A 78 1.52 21.68 -7.72
N THR A 79 2.69 21.09 -7.94
CA THR A 79 3.83 21.79 -8.56
C THR A 79 3.79 21.64 -10.08
N ASP A 80 4.57 22.45 -10.81
CA ASP A 80 4.63 22.41 -12.28
C ASP A 80 5.09 21.04 -12.82
N ASP A 81 6.05 20.40 -12.14
CA ASP A 81 6.55 19.06 -12.47
C ASP A 81 5.55 17.92 -12.15
N GLU A 82 4.49 18.20 -11.38
CA GLU A 82 3.58 17.17 -10.89
C GLU A 82 2.41 16.92 -11.85
N VAL A 83 2.21 15.64 -12.16
CA VAL A 83 1.14 15.19 -13.04
C VAL A 83 0.00 14.56 -12.24
N SER A 84 -1.21 14.62 -12.78
CA SER A 84 -2.34 13.89 -12.22
C SER A 84 -2.12 12.39 -12.36
N LEU A 85 -2.08 11.67 -11.24
CA LEU A 85 -1.89 10.22 -11.21
C LEU A 85 -3.22 9.47 -11.10
N TYR A 86 -4.36 10.13 -11.34
CA TYR A 86 -5.62 9.43 -11.56
C TYR A 86 -5.55 8.71 -12.91
N ALA A 87 -5.47 7.38 -12.86
CA ALA A 87 -5.65 6.57 -14.05
C ALA A 87 -7.05 6.87 -14.62
N ARG A 88 -7.12 7.46 -15.81
CA ARG A 88 -8.31 7.30 -16.65
C ARG A 88 -8.37 5.81 -17.01
N LYS A 89 -9.50 5.18 -16.70
CA LYS A 89 -9.80 3.80 -17.13
C LYS A 89 -9.79 3.71 -18.64
#